data_AF-A0A972F9R5-F1
#
_entry.id   AF-A0A972F9R5-F1
#
_cell.length_a   1.000
_cell.length_b   1.000
_cell.length_c   1.000
_cell.angle_alpha   90.00
_cell.angle_beta   90.00
_cell.angle_gamma   90.00
#
_symmetry.space_group_name_H-M   'P 1'
#
loop_
_entity.id
_entity.type
_entity.pdbx_description
1 polymer ?
#
loop_
_entity_poly.entity_id
_entity_poly.type
_entity_poly.pdbx_seq_one_letter_code
_entity_poly.pdbx_strand_id
1 'polypeptide(L)'
;MFLATPHILANKEDFAKTVLMPGDPLRSKFIAENFLEDAKLVNNVRGIHGYTGLYRGKRVSVHASGMGIPSIGIYSWELFNFFDVENIIRVGSAGAFHDDLKLMDIVAAMGASTDSNFVHQFNLKGHFAPIADYKLLSTAVKAAESMGKEIKVGNIFSSDNFYDDGSDGAEQWKKMGILGVEMEAAGLYMNAARS
;
A
#
# COMPACT_ATOMS: atom_id res chain seq x y z
N MET A 1 21.11 -13.11 11.13
CA MET A 1 22.12 -12.08 10.77
C MET A 1 21.41 -10.74 10.85
N PHE A 2 21.96 -9.78 11.60
CA PHE A 2 21.38 -8.44 11.72
C PHE A 2 21.40 -7.77 10.34
N LEU A 3 20.25 -7.30 9.86
CA LEU A 3 20.11 -6.71 8.53
C LEU A 3 19.53 -5.31 8.67
N ALA A 4 20.41 -4.34 8.83
CA ALA A 4 20.02 -2.94 8.89
C ALA A 4 20.03 -2.34 7.49
N THR A 5 18.92 -1.73 7.09
CA THR A 5 18.87 -0.78 5.99
C THR A 5 18.92 0.65 6.56
N PRO A 6 19.12 1.69 5.73
CA PRO A 6 19.05 3.07 6.21
C PRO A 6 17.66 3.49 6.76
N HIS A 7 16.61 2.72 6.49
CA HIS A 7 15.21 3.07 6.82
C HIS A 7 14.51 2.04 7.72
N ILE A 8 15.07 0.84 7.86
CA ILE A 8 14.56 -0.25 8.70
C ILE A 8 15.71 -0.84 9.51
N LEU A 9 15.63 -0.69 10.84
CA LEU A 9 16.58 -1.28 11.78
C LEU A 9 15.95 -2.50 12.46
N ALA A 10 16.02 -3.65 11.79
CA ALA A 10 15.43 -4.90 12.28
C ALA A 10 16.30 -6.10 11.89
N ASN A 11 16.05 -7.26 12.49
CA ASN A 11 16.51 -8.52 11.91
C ASN A 11 15.57 -8.96 10.79
N LYS A 12 16.09 -9.73 9.84
CA LYS A 12 15.30 -10.33 8.77
C LYS A 12 14.04 -11.05 9.29
N GLU A 13 14.22 -11.83 10.36
CA GLU A 13 13.17 -12.63 11.01
C GLU A 13 12.18 -11.81 11.85
N ASP A 14 12.37 -10.50 12.01
CA ASP A 14 11.47 -9.68 12.82
C ASP A 14 10.17 -9.38 12.08
N PHE A 15 10.19 -9.35 10.74
CA PHE A 15 8.99 -9.21 9.91
C PHE A 15 8.33 -10.55 9.60
N ALA A 16 7.00 -10.53 9.51
CA ALA A 16 6.21 -11.62 8.97
C ALA A 16 6.25 -11.61 7.44
N LYS A 17 5.87 -12.73 6.82
CA LYS A 17 5.70 -12.84 5.37
C LYS A 17 4.59 -11.96 4.79
N THR A 18 3.68 -11.47 5.63
CA THR A 18 2.59 -10.57 5.25
C THR A 18 2.65 -9.29 6.08
N VAL A 19 2.68 -8.15 5.41
CA VAL A 19 2.71 -6.81 6.00
C VAL A 19 1.47 -6.02 5.60
N LEU A 20 0.71 -5.53 6.57
CA LEU A 20 -0.28 -4.46 6.37
C LEU A 20 0.42 -3.10 6.37
N MET A 21 0.10 -2.23 5.43
CA MET A 21 0.88 -1.00 5.21
C MET A 21 0.02 0.26 5.13
N PRO A 22 -0.34 0.90 6.27
CA PRO A 22 -0.87 2.27 6.25
C PRO A 22 0.23 3.29 5.93
N GLY A 23 -0.15 4.51 5.53
CA GLY A 23 0.83 5.61 5.41
C GLY A 23 1.29 6.15 6.75
N ASP A 24 0.34 6.32 7.68
CA ASP A 24 0.56 6.97 8.98
C ASP A 24 1.13 5.99 10.04
N PRO A 25 2.28 6.30 10.68
CA PRO A 25 2.84 5.56 11.81
C PRO A 25 1.92 5.44 13.04
N LEU A 26 1.02 6.39 13.25
CA LEU A 26 0.04 6.30 14.33
C LEU A 26 -1.07 5.32 13.97
N ARG A 27 -1.42 5.20 12.68
CA ARG A 27 -2.34 4.16 12.19
C ARG A 27 -1.69 2.78 12.26
N SER A 28 -0.40 2.62 11.97
CA SER A 28 0.26 1.31 12.14
C SER A 28 0.29 0.89 13.60
N LYS A 29 0.59 1.83 14.51
CA LYS A 29 0.47 1.62 15.96
C LYS A 29 -0.95 1.23 16.38
N PHE A 30 -1.96 1.98 15.92
CA PHE A 30 -3.37 1.67 16.19
C PHE A 30 -3.73 0.25 15.76
N ILE A 31 -3.35 -0.17 14.55
CA ILE A 31 -3.64 -1.53 14.08
C ILE A 31 -2.93 -2.57 14.96
N ALA A 32 -1.66 -2.35 15.30
CA ALA A 32 -0.91 -3.26 16.15
C ALA A 32 -1.55 -3.42 17.53
N GLU A 33 -1.90 -2.31 18.20
CA GLU A 33 -2.45 -2.33 19.57
C GLU A 33 -3.87 -2.89 19.66
N ASN A 34 -4.66 -2.78 18.59
CA ASN A 34 -6.07 -3.18 18.62
C ASN A 34 -6.35 -4.55 18.00
N PHE A 35 -5.49 -5.04 17.11
CA PHE A 35 -5.76 -6.27 16.36
C PHE A 35 -4.70 -7.36 16.54
N LEU A 36 -3.48 -7.04 16.98
CA LEU A 36 -2.43 -8.04 17.11
C LEU A 36 -2.19 -8.42 18.57
N GLU A 37 -2.17 -9.73 18.82
CA GLU A 37 -1.67 -10.32 20.05
C GLU A 37 -0.13 -10.28 20.04
N ASP A 38 0.48 -10.06 21.21
CA ASP A 38 1.94 -10.00 21.40
C ASP A 38 2.68 -9.08 20.42
N ALA A 39 2.06 -7.96 20.05
CA ALA A 39 2.63 -6.99 19.13
C ALA A 39 3.94 -6.39 19.67
N LYS A 40 5.02 -6.49 18.89
CA LYS A 40 6.32 -5.89 19.20
C LYS A 40 6.68 -4.84 18.17
N LEU A 41 7.16 -3.69 18.62
CA LEU A 41 7.75 -2.66 17.75
C LEU A 41 9.09 -3.19 17.21
N VAL A 42 9.16 -3.40 15.89
CA VAL A 42 10.34 -3.91 15.18
C VAL A 42 11.08 -2.83 14.39
N ASN A 43 10.45 -1.69 14.10
CA ASN A 43 11.11 -0.54 13.48
C ASN A 43 10.58 0.78 14.02
N ASN A 44 11.47 1.75 14.21
CA ASN A 44 11.12 3.15 14.52
C ASN A 44 12.11 4.15 13.88
N VAL A 45 12.89 3.72 12.90
CA VAL A 45 13.78 4.62 12.18
C VAL A 45 12.94 5.70 11.49
N ARG A 46 13.30 6.97 11.66
CA ARG A 46 12.56 8.15 11.15
C ARG A 46 11.12 8.29 11.66
N GLY A 47 10.76 7.63 12.76
CA GLY A 47 9.38 7.62 13.26
C GLY A 47 8.45 6.71 12.47
N ILE A 48 8.99 5.87 11.57
CA ILE A 48 8.21 4.97 10.74
C ILE A 48 8.03 3.64 11.48
N HIS A 49 6.90 3.55 12.19
CA HIS A 49 6.60 2.42 13.05
C HIS A 49 6.32 1.14 12.27
N GLY A 50 7.08 0.10 12.57
CA GLY A 50 6.83 -1.29 12.18
C GLY A 50 6.55 -2.14 13.41
N TYR A 51 5.52 -2.97 13.34
CA TYR A 51 5.14 -3.92 14.37
C TYR A 51 5.00 -5.32 13.79
N THR A 52 5.27 -6.33 14.62
CA THR A 52 4.95 -7.73 14.30
C THR A 52 4.28 -8.39 15.50
N GLY A 53 3.21 -9.14 15.26
CA GLY A 53 2.46 -9.87 16.27
C GLY A 53 1.66 -11.01 15.65
N LEU A 54 0.62 -11.45 16.35
CA LEU A 54 -0.26 -12.54 15.92
C LEU A 54 -1.68 -12.02 15.70
N TYR A 55 -2.28 -12.36 14.56
CA TYR A 55 -3.72 -12.22 14.33
C TYR A 55 -4.33 -13.62 14.23
N ARG A 56 -5.13 -14.03 15.22
CA ARG A 56 -5.76 -15.37 15.27
C ARG A 56 -4.72 -16.50 15.09
N GLY A 57 -3.61 -16.41 15.82
CA GLY A 57 -2.49 -17.35 15.75
C GLY A 57 -1.59 -17.26 14.51
N LYS A 58 -1.88 -16.35 13.56
CA LYS A 58 -1.04 -16.14 12.37
C LYS A 58 -0.12 -14.95 12.56
N ARG A 59 1.17 -15.12 12.24
CA ARG A 59 2.15 -14.03 12.30
C ARG A 59 1.89 -13.00 11.20
N VAL A 60 1.68 -11.75 11.59
CA VAL A 60 1.41 -10.62 10.70
C VAL A 60 2.19 -9.41 11.17
N SER A 61 2.69 -8.62 10.22
CA SER A 61 3.32 -7.34 10.49
C SER A 61 2.43 -6.18 10.05
N VAL A 62 2.61 -5.04 10.68
CA VAL A 62 2.02 -3.75 10.26
C VAL A 62 3.15 -2.74 10.20
N HIS A 63 3.37 -2.08 9.08
CA HIS A 63 4.48 -1.13 8.90
C HIS A 63 4.00 0.13 8.20
N ALA A 64 4.37 1.31 8.69
CA ALA A 64 3.96 2.55 8.05
C ALA A 64 4.80 2.87 6.80
N SER A 65 4.20 3.42 5.75
CA SER A 65 4.91 3.74 4.52
C SER A 65 5.32 5.20 4.35
N GLY A 66 4.80 6.12 5.18
CA GLY A 66 4.83 7.55 4.87
C GLY A 66 3.87 7.89 3.73
N MET A 67 4.10 9.05 3.09
CA MET A 67 3.28 9.58 1.99
C MET A 67 4.08 9.68 0.69
N GLY A 68 3.43 9.38 -0.43
CA GLY A 68 3.98 9.46 -1.78
C GLY A 68 4.70 8.19 -2.23
N ILE A 69 4.72 8.01 -3.56
CA ILE A 69 5.37 6.89 -4.26
C ILE A 69 6.84 6.72 -3.85
N PRO A 70 7.68 7.79 -3.76
CA PRO A 70 9.06 7.64 -3.32
C PRO A 70 9.19 7.07 -1.90
N SER A 71 8.27 7.41 -1.00
CA SER A 71 8.32 6.96 0.41
C SER A 71 7.95 5.48 0.53
N ILE A 72 6.79 5.07 0.02
CA ILE A 72 6.42 3.65 0.00
C ILE A 72 7.37 2.82 -0.85
N GLY A 73 7.97 3.40 -1.89
CA GLY A 73 8.95 2.78 -2.76
C GLY A 73 10.18 2.31 -1.98
N ILE A 74 10.69 3.12 -1.06
CA ILE A 74 11.80 2.74 -0.17
C ILE A 74 11.43 1.54 0.69
N TYR A 75 10.33 1.65 1.44
CA TYR A 75 9.97 0.64 2.44
C TYR A 75 9.53 -0.67 1.81
N SER A 76 8.70 -0.63 0.75
CA SER A 76 8.30 -1.85 0.04
C SER A 76 9.48 -2.55 -0.62
N TRP A 77 10.43 -1.80 -1.20
CA TRP A 77 11.64 -2.37 -1.79
C TRP A 77 12.45 -3.13 -0.74
N GLU A 78 12.72 -2.49 0.40
CA GLU A 78 13.48 -3.11 1.49
C GLU A 78 12.75 -4.33 2.06
N LEU A 79 11.45 -4.23 2.31
CA LEU A 79 10.63 -5.32 2.83
C LEU A 79 10.66 -6.55 1.91
N PHE A 80 10.45 -6.36 0.60
CA PHE A 80 10.50 -7.47 -0.38
C PHE A 80 11.91 -8.06 -0.52
N ASN A 81 12.93 -7.21 -0.71
CA ASN A 81 14.25 -7.68 -1.17
C ASN A 81 15.21 -8.04 -0.02
N PHE A 82 14.99 -7.50 1.18
CA PHE A 82 15.89 -7.68 2.31
C PHE A 82 15.23 -8.45 3.46
N PHE A 83 13.93 -8.26 3.69
CA PHE A 83 13.22 -8.89 4.82
C PHE A 83 12.36 -10.11 4.43
N ASP A 84 12.48 -10.61 3.19
CA ASP A 84 11.69 -11.73 2.62
C ASP A 84 10.17 -11.62 2.86
N VAL A 85 9.64 -10.39 2.88
CA VAL A 85 8.19 -10.18 2.86
C VAL A 85 7.67 -10.65 1.51
N GLU A 86 6.55 -11.38 1.52
CA GLU A 86 5.95 -11.95 0.31
C GLU A 86 4.68 -11.22 -0.09
N ASN A 87 3.95 -10.65 0.89
CA ASN A 87 2.68 -9.99 0.66
C ASN A 87 2.66 -8.64 1.37
N ILE A 88 2.39 -7.57 0.62
CA ILE A 88 2.11 -6.25 1.18
C ILE A 88 0.67 -5.88 0.82
N ILE A 89 -0.13 -5.56 1.84
CA ILE A 89 -1.50 -5.07 1.69
C ILE A 89 -1.54 -3.64 2.21
N ARG A 90 -1.56 -2.68 1.29
CA ARG A 90 -1.70 -1.27 1.64
C ARG A 90 -3.12 -0.98 2.12
N VAL A 91 -3.23 -0.27 3.25
CA VAL A 91 -4.50 0.16 3.85
C VAL A 91 -4.54 1.70 3.96
N GLY A 92 -5.05 2.34 2.92
CA GLY A 92 -5.04 3.79 2.76
C GLY A 92 -6.42 4.46 2.89
N SER A 93 -6.41 5.78 2.89
CA SER A 93 -7.57 6.61 2.54
C SER A 93 -7.40 7.15 1.13
N ALA A 94 -8.50 7.46 0.46
CA ALA A 94 -8.50 8.00 -0.90
C ALA A 94 -9.60 9.07 -1.05
N GLY A 95 -9.39 9.99 -1.99
CA GLY A 95 -10.45 10.87 -2.49
C GLY A 95 -11.26 10.16 -3.59
N ALA A 96 -12.57 10.31 -3.61
CA ALA A 96 -13.40 9.72 -4.66
C ALA A 96 -13.44 10.61 -5.91
N PHE A 97 -13.34 10.00 -7.09
CA PHE A 97 -13.63 10.65 -8.38
C PHE A 97 -14.94 10.17 -8.98
N HIS A 98 -15.30 8.90 -8.77
CA HIS A 98 -16.52 8.34 -9.32
C HIS A 98 -17.76 8.75 -8.51
N ASP A 99 -18.80 9.26 -9.18
CA ASP A 99 -19.99 9.83 -8.51
C ASP A 99 -20.78 8.81 -7.67
N ASP A 100 -20.71 7.54 -8.03
CA ASP A 100 -21.37 6.45 -7.29
C ASP A 100 -20.68 6.07 -5.97
N LEU A 101 -19.47 6.58 -5.70
CA LEU A 101 -18.78 6.32 -4.44
C LEU A 101 -19.25 7.27 -3.34
N LYS A 102 -19.54 6.70 -2.18
CA LYS A 102 -19.93 7.42 -0.97
C LYS A 102 -18.79 7.44 0.03
N LEU A 103 -18.84 8.39 0.97
CA LEU A 103 -17.94 8.37 2.13
C LEU A 103 -18.05 7.01 2.83
N MET A 104 -16.89 6.45 3.21
CA MET A 104 -16.72 5.13 3.81
C MET A 104 -16.84 3.92 2.87
N ASP A 105 -17.09 4.13 1.57
CA ASP A 105 -16.99 3.03 0.61
C ASP A 105 -15.54 2.53 0.53
N ILE A 106 -15.39 1.22 0.32
CA ILE A 106 -14.10 0.56 0.20
C ILE A 106 -13.84 0.29 -1.28
N VAL A 107 -12.67 0.72 -1.76
CA VAL A 107 -12.17 0.43 -3.09
C VAL A 107 -11.05 -0.61 -3.01
N ALA A 108 -11.20 -1.70 -3.75
CA ALA A 108 -10.14 -2.66 -4.02
C ALA A 108 -9.46 -2.29 -5.34
N ALA A 109 -8.28 -1.69 -5.24
CA ALA A 109 -7.51 -1.19 -6.37
C ALA A 109 -6.94 -2.33 -7.22
N MET A 110 -7.61 -2.71 -8.31
CA MET A 110 -7.10 -3.73 -9.24
C MET A 110 -5.91 -3.23 -10.06
N GLY A 111 -5.89 -1.93 -10.33
CA GLY A 111 -4.83 -1.23 -11.04
C GLY A 111 -4.65 0.18 -10.50
N ALA A 112 -3.46 0.74 -10.73
CA ALA A 112 -3.11 2.09 -10.29
C ALA A 112 -2.45 2.85 -11.44
N SER A 113 -3.17 3.84 -12.00
CA SER A 113 -2.58 4.87 -12.85
C SER A 113 -1.71 5.80 -12.01
N THR A 114 -0.79 6.54 -12.62
CA THR A 114 0.05 7.51 -11.90
C THR A 114 0.57 8.61 -12.82
N ASP A 115 0.86 9.77 -12.25
CA ASP A 115 1.61 10.87 -12.86
C ASP A 115 3.11 10.82 -12.49
N SER A 116 3.50 9.89 -11.62
CA SER A 116 4.86 9.82 -11.08
C SER A 116 5.87 9.35 -12.11
N ASN A 117 7.05 9.96 -12.06
CA ASN A 117 8.18 9.57 -12.89
C ASN A 117 8.90 8.29 -12.37
N PHE A 118 8.46 7.72 -11.24
CA PHE A 118 9.12 6.58 -10.58
C PHE A 118 9.37 5.38 -11.51
N VAL A 119 8.47 5.11 -12.46
CA VAL A 119 8.58 3.99 -13.40
C VAL A 119 9.82 4.08 -14.31
N HIS A 120 10.34 5.29 -14.57
CA HIS A 120 11.43 5.50 -15.53
C HIS A 120 12.74 4.83 -15.10
N GLN A 121 12.95 4.59 -13.80
CA GLN A 121 14.14 3.89 -13.31
C GLN A 121 14.24 2.45 -13.83
N PHE A 122 13.13 1.84 -14.26
CA PHE A 122 13.09 0.49 -14.80
C PHE A 122 13.46 0.41 -16.29
N ASN A 123 13.71 1.55 -16.96
CA ASN A 123 14.17 1.65 -18.35
C ASN A 123 13.33 0.82 -19.35
N LEU A 124 12.00 0.91 -19.20
CA LEU A 124 11.03 0.18 -20.03
C LEU A 124 10.85 0.87 -21.39
N LYS A 125 10.68 0.06 -22.45
CA LYS A 125 10.41 0.54 -23.82
C LYS A 125 8.91 0.61 -24.12
N GLY A 126 8.13 1.17 -23.19
CA GLY A 126 6.66 1.26 -23.29
C GLY A 126 6.02 1.67 -21.97
N HIS A 127 4.69 1.62 -21.93
CA HIS A 127 3.93 1.90 -20.70
C HIS A 127 3.77 0.64 -19.87
N PHE A 128 4.15 0.72 -18.60
CA PHE A 128 3.83 -0.30 -17.61
C PHE A 128 2.44 -0.06 -17.04
N ALA A 129 1.68 -1.12 -16.81
CA ALA A 129 0.38 -1.06 -16.15
C ALA A 129 0.51 -1.65 -14.74
N PRO A 130 0.60 -0.81 -13.68
CA PRO A 130 0.70 -1.29 -12.31
C PRO A 130 -0.62 -1.93 -11.89
N ILE A 131 -0.57 -3.22 -11.58
CA ILE A 131 -1.74 -4.02 -11.18
C ILE A 131 -1.48 -4.76 -9.88
N ALA A 132 -2.56 -5.02 -9.14
CA ALA A 132 -2.52 -5.85 -7.95
C ALA A 132 -2.27 -7.32 -8.30
N ASP A 133 -1.73 -8.08 -7.34
CA ASP A 133 -1.78 -9.54 -7.40
C ASP A 133 -3.24 -10.03 -7.36
N TYR A 134 -3.61 -10.87 -8.32
CA TYR A 134 -4.98 -11.36 -8.45
C TYR A 134 -5.42 -12.20 -7.24
N LYS A 135 -4.52 -12.98 -6.63
CA LYS A 135 -4.86 -13.83 -5.49
C LYS A 135 -5.14 -12.99 -4.25
N LEU A 136 -4.34 -11.97 -3.95
CA LEU A 136 -4.57 -11.01 -2.87
C LEU A 136 -5.87 -10.22 -3.12
N LEU A 137 -6.06 -9.70 -4.33
CA LEU A 137 -7.25 -8.93 -4.71
C LEU A 137 -8.53 -9.77 -4.53
N SER A 138 -8.59 -10.94 -5.16
CA SER A 138 -9.76 -11.81 -5.10
C SER A 138 -10.03 -12.36 -3.69
N THR A 139 -8.99 -12.55 -2.88
CA THR A 139 -9.14 -12.92 -1.47
C THR A 139 -9.77 -11.79 -0.65
N ALA A 140 -9.34 -10.54 -0.87
CA ALA A 140 -9.91 -9.37 -0.19
C ALA A 140 -11.39 -9.16 -0.57
N VAL A 141 -11.74 -9.29 -1.86
CA VAL A 141 -13.12 -9.23 -2.35
C VAL A 141 -14.00 -10.29 -1.68
N LYS A 142 -13.59 -11.56 -1.70
CA LYS A 142 -14.33 -12.66 -1.06
C LYS A 142 -14.47 -12.48 0.44
N ALA A 143 -13.42 -11.96 1.11
CA ALA A 143 -13.47 -11.68 2.53
C ALA A 143 -14.54 -10.62 2.84
N ALA A 144 -14.59 -9.53 2.05
CA ALA A 144 -15.61 -8.51 2.21
C ALA A 144 -17.03 -9.03 1.92
N GLU A 145 -17.21 -9.80 0.85
CA GLU A 145 -18.50 -10.45 0.53
C GLU A 145 -18.98 -11.33 1.69
N SER A 146 -18.09 -12.14 2.28
CA SER A 146 -18.42 -12.99 3.44
C SER A 146 -18.82 -12.19 4.69
N MET A 147 -18.43 -10.93 4.76
CA MET A 147 -18.81 -9.98 5.81
C MET A 147 -20.05 -9.15 5.47
N GLY A 148 -20.70 -9.43 4.33
CA GLY A 148 -21.84 -8.64 3.83
C GLY A 148 -21.44 -7.20 3.46
N LYS A 149 -20.18 -6.99 3.08
CA LYS A 149 -19.66 -5.69 2.65
C LYS A 149 -19.45 -5.70 1.14
N GLU A 150 -20.06 -4.75 0.46
CA GLU A 150 -19.73 -4.45 -0.92
C GLU A 150 -18.42 -3.66 -0.97
N ILE A 151 -17.50 -4.07 -1.84
CA ILE A 151 -16.30 -3.29 -2.16
C ILE A 151 -16.24 -3.09 -3.67
N LYS A 152 -15.92 -1.86 -4.10
CA LYS A 152 -15.80 -1.53 -5.52
C LYS A 152 -14.42 -1.97 -6.00
N VAL A 153 -14.37 -2.79 -7.05
CA VAL A 153 -13.11 -3.22 -7.67
C VAL A 153 -12.88 -2.37 -8.91
N GLY A 154 -11.71 -1.76 -9.04
CA GLY A 154 -11.38 -0.94 -10.21
C GLY A 154 -10.05 -0.22 -10.09
N ASN A 155 -9.81 0.70 -11.02
CA ASN A 155 -8.56 1.45 -11.08
C ASN A 155 -8.60 2.67 -10.16
N ILE A 156 -7.47 2.98 -9.56
CA ILE A 156 -7.21 4.22 -8.82
C ILE A 156 -6.11 5.02 -9.48
N PHE A 157 -5.93 6.28 -9.05
CA PHE A 157 -4.84 7.15 -9.48
C PHE A 157 -3.92 7.44 -8.28
N SER A 158 -2.64 7.12 -8.42
CA SER A 158 -1.58 7.45 -7.47
C SER A 158 -0.89 8.74 -7.92
N SER A 159 -1.26 9.87 -7.32
CA SER A 159 -0.65 11.18 -7.65
C SER A 159 0.57 11.48 -6.78
N ASP A 160 1.59 12.11 -7.37
CA ASP A 160 2.67 12.73 -6.63
C ASP A 160 2.22 14.04 -5.93
N ASN A 161 1.12 14.66 -6.37
CA ASN A 161 0.64 15.94 -5.86
C ASN A 161 -0.64 15.78 -5.04
N PHE A 162 -0.62 16.22 -3.78
CA PHE A 162 -1.84 16.33 -2.97
C PHE A 162 -2.63 17.61 -3.27
N TYR A 163 -1.92 18.71 -3.53
CA TYR A 163 -2.50 19.99 -3.89
C TYR A 163 -2.31 20.22 -5.39
N ASP A 164 -3.41 20.41 -6.10
CA ASP A 164 -3.44 20.72 -7.53
C ASP A 164 -3.48 22.25 -7.73
N ASP A 165 -2.64 22.77 -8.63
CA ASP A 165 -2.56 24.20 -8.97
C ASP A 165 -3.63 24.63 -10.01
N GLY A 166 -4.72 23.87 -10.09
CA GLY A 166 -5.83 24.12 -11.00
C GLY A 166 -5.62 23.58 -12.42
N SER A 167 -4.77 22.57 -12.57
CA SER A 167 -4.68 21.84 -13.84
C SER A 167 -5.90 20.93 -13.99
N ASP A 168 -6.56 20.95 -15.15
CA ASP A 168 -7.76 20.13 -15.43
C ASP A 168 -7.39 18.62 -15.46
N GLY A 169 -7.15 18.00 -14.31
CA GLY A 169 -6.70 16.60 -14.20
C GLY A 169 -7.77 15.64 -13.70
N ALA A 170 -8.50 16.02 -12.64
CA ALA A 170 -9.44 15.13 -11.96
C ALA A 170 -10.58 14.63 -12.87
N GLU A 171 -11.17 15.52 -13.68
CA GLU A 171 -12.27 15.17 -14.59
C GLU A 171 -11.83 14.20 -15.71
N GLN A 172 -10.57 14.27 -16.12
CA GLN A 172 -9.98 13.43 -17.16
C GLN A 172 -9.78 12.01 -16.63
N TRP A 173 -9.27 11.89 -15.40
CA TRP A 173 -9.19 10.60 -14.70
C TRP A 173 -10.58 9.99 -14.47
N LYS A 174 -11.55 10.82 -14.06
CA LYS A 174 -12.95 10.41 -13.89
C LYS A 174 -13.56 9.85 -15.18
N LYS A 175 -13.36 10.53 -16.33
CA LYS A 175 -13.83 10.05 -17.66
C LYS A 175 -13.23 8.71 -18.06
N MET A 176 -12.05 8.36 -17.55
CA MET A 176 -11.40 7.07 -17.78
C MET A 176 -11.85 5.98 -16.80
N GLY A 177 -12.81 6.27 -15.92
CA GLY A 177 -13.34 5.32 -14.93
C GLY A 177 -12.45 5.11 -13.71
N ILE A 178 -11.52 6.03 -13.44
CA ILE A 178 -10.75 6.02 -12.18
C ILE A 178 -11.71 6.23 -11.01
N LEU A 179 -11.66 5.32 -10.04
CA LEU A 179 -12.55 5.32 -8.88
C LEU A 179 -12.16 6.39 -7.87
N GLY A 180 -10.87 6.53 -7.59
CA GLY A 180 -10.38 7.51 -6.63
C GLY A 180 -8.89 7.78 -6.75
N VAL A 181 -8.44 8.75 -5.97
CA VAL A 181 -7.06 9.24 -5.91
C VAL A 181 -6.44 8.99 -4.54
N GLU A 182 -5.23 8.47 -4.56
CA GLU A 182 -4.31 8.30 -3.43
C GLU A 182 -2.88 8.57 -3.93
N MET A 183 -1.82 8.20 -3.20
CA MET A 183 -0.46 8.65 -3.54
C MET A 183 0.61 7.55 -3.52
N GLU A 184 0.26 6.26 -3.48
CA GLU A 184 1.24 5.21 -3.17
C GLU A 184 1.10 3.91 -3.97
N ALA A 185 -0.10 3.51 -4.34
CA ALA A 185 -0.37 2.15 -4.85
C ALA A 185 0.44 1.80 -6.11
N ALA A 186 0.60 2.73 -7.05
CA ALA A 186 1.37 2.50 -8.27
C ALA A 186 2.84 2.15 -7.97
N GLY A 187 3.47 2.87 -7.03
CA GLY A 187 4.85 2.59 -6.61
C GLY A 187 4.98 1.22 -5.94
N LEU A 188 4.03 0.86 -5.09
CA LEU A 188 3.98 -0.47 -4.47
C LEU A 188 3.84 -1.58 -5.51
N TYR A 189 2.92 -1.44 -6.47
CA TYR A 189 2.67 -2.44 -7.50
C TYR A 189 3.87 -2.61 -8.44
N MET A 190 4.55 -1.51 -8.81
CA MET A 190 5.79 -1.58 -9.59
C MET A 190 6.90 -2.33 -8.86
N ASN A 191 7.10 -2.03 -7.57
CA ASN A 191 8.10 -2.73 -6.76
C ASN A 191 7.77 -4.21 -6.57
N ALA A 192 6.51 -4.53 -6.29
CA ALA A 192 6.05 -5.91 -6.14
C ALA A 192 6.23 -6.71 -7.44
N ALA A 193 5.93 -6.12 -8.61
CA ALA A 193 6.13 -6.77 -9.90
C ALA A 193 7.61 -7.01 -10.25
N ARG A 194 8.51 -6.22 -9.68
CA ARG A 194 9.95 -6.31 -9.92
C ARG A 194 10.66 -7.27 -8.95
N SER A 195 10.13 -7.42 -7.73
CA SER A 195 10.78 -8.12 -6.62
C SER A 195 10.51 -9.62 -6.60
#